data_AF-A0A2V6J797-F1
#
_entry.id   AF-A0A2V6J797-F1
#
_cell.length_a   1.000
_cell.length_b   1.000
_cell.length_c   1.000
_cell.angle_alpha   90.00
_cell.angle_beta   90.00
_cell.angle_gamma   90.00
#
_symmetry.space_group_name_H-M   'P 1'
#
loop_
_entity.id
_entity.type
_entity.pdbx_description
1 polymer ?
#
loop_
_entity_poly.entity_id
_entity_poly.type
_entity_poly.pdbx_seq_one_letter_code
_entity_poly.pdbx_strand_id
1 'polypeptide(L)' 'MSGAENQTVWEFSGNGSVLVGEVRGRYKFGGENRIKIETPFATTVYLVTLSNDQLVLQEMGGSRLEFTRVR' A
#
# COMPACT_ATOMS: atom_id res chain seq x y z
N MET A 1 17.61 21.25 2.73
CA MET A 1 16.50 20.39 2.29
C MET A 1 16.17 19.47 3.46
N SER A 2 15.11 19.76 4.20
CA SER A 2 14.72 19.02 5.41
C SER A 2 13.26 18.60 5.25
N GLY A 3 13.00 17.30 5.16
CA GLY A 3 11.63 16.77 5.08
C GLY A 3 11.49 15.33 4.58
N ALA A 4 12.55 14.70 4.07
CA ALA A 4 12.46 13.36 3.45
C ALA A 4 12.86 12.19 4.37
N GLU A 5 13.03 12.40 5.68
CA GLU A 5 13.61 11.36 6.56
C GLU A 5 12.59 10.37 7.16
N ASN A 6 11.28 10.53 6.94
CA ASN A 6 10.23 9.68 7.55
C ASN A 6 9.14 9.18 6.57
N GLN A 7 9.45 9.02 5.27
CA GLN A 7 8.49 8.47 4.32
C GLN A 7 8.68 6.96 4.17
N THR A 8 7.68 6.17 4.57
CA THR A 8 7.70 4.71 4.37
C THR A 8 7.41 4.38 2.92
N VAL A 9 8.39 3.79 2.23
CA VAL A 9 8.22 3.27 0.87
C VAL A 9 7.53 1.91 0.91
N TRP A 10 6.56 1.72 0.03
CA TRP A 10 5.89 0.43 -0.17
C TRP A 10 6.23 -0.08 -1.57
N GLU A 11 6.84 -1.26 -1.65
CA GLU A 11 7.23 -1.88 -2.92
C GLU A 11 6.32 -3.08 -3.21
N PHE A 12 5.61 -3.03 -4.33
CA PHE A 12 4.72 -4.10 -4.77
C PHE A 12 5.35 -4.87 -5.93
N SER A 13 5.49 -6.18 -5.78
CA SER A 13 6.02 -7.06 -6.82
C SER A 13 4.90 -7.87 -7.46
N GLY A 14 5.00 -8.09 -8.78
CA GLY A 14 3.97 -8.80 -9.56
C GLY A 14 3.69 -10.26 -9.14
N ASN A 15 4.48 -10.84 -8.25
CA ASN A 15 4.26 -12.15 -7.64
C ASN A 15 3.35 -12.10 -6.39
N GLY A 16 2.79 -10.94 -6.05
CA GLY A 16 1.94 -10.75 -4.88
C GLY A 16 2.70 -10.57 -3.57
N SER A 17 3.98 -10.22 -3.60
CA SER A 17 4.72 -9.77 -2.41
C SER A 17 4.68 -8.25 -2.28
N VAL A 18 4.62 -7.75 -1.04
CA VAL A 18 4.78 -6.33 -0.74
C VAL A 18 5.87 -6.15 0.31
N LEU A 19 6.70 -5.13 0.17
CA LEU A 19 7.66 -4.69 1.19
C LEU A 19 7.19 -3.34 1.73
N VAL A 20 6.94 -3.25 3.04
CA VAL A 20 6.50 -2.05 3.75
C VAL A 20 7.66 -1.55 4.60
N GLY A 21 8.43 -0.60 4.08
CA GLY A 21 9.73 -0.24 4.65
C GLY A 21 10.66 -1.47 4.64
N GLU A 22 10.87 -2.10 5.79
CA GLU A 22 11.67 -3.33 5.93
C GLU A 22 10.79 -4.59 6.18
N VAL A 23 9.47 -4.41 6.30
CA VAL A 23 8.55 -5.49 6.66
C VAL A 23 8.03 -6.18 5.42
N ARG A 24 8.32 -7.48 5.28
CA ARG A 24 7.79 -8.30 4.19
C ARG A 24 6.36 -8.72 4.45
N GLY A 25 5.53 -8.63 3.42
CA GLY A 25 4.14 -9.06 3.42
C GLY A 25 3.70 -9.66 2.10
N ARG A 26 2.41 -9.97 2.02
CA ARG A 26 1.74 -10.45 0.81
C ARG A 26 0.56 -9.55 0.51
N TYR A 27 0.25 -9.40 -0.78
CA TYR A 27 -0.97 -8.75 -1.19
C TYR A 27 -1.72 -9.59 -2.22
N LYS A 28 -3.04 -9.37 -2.28
CA LYS A 28 -3.91 -9.95 -3.28
C LYS A 28 -5.00 -8.96 -3.66
N PHE A 29 -5.20 -8.75 -4.95
CA PHE A 29 -6.38 -8.04 -5.43
C PHE A 29 -7.64 -8.90 -5.24
N GLY A 30 -8.67 -8.31 -4.65
CA GLY A 30 -10.01 -8.86 -4.59
C GLY A 30 -10.89 -8.30 -5.72
N GLY A 31 -12.18 -8.66 -5.70
CA GLY A 31 -13.17 -8.01 -6.55
C GLY A 31 -13.41 -6.55 -6.13
N GLU A 32 -13.97 -5.75 -7.05
CA GLU A 32 -14.47 -4.39 -6.79
C GLU A 32 -13.42 -3.40 -6.24
N ASN A 33 -12.25 -3.32 -6.88
CA ASN A 33 -11.17 -2.38 -6.52
C ASN A 33 -10.68 -2.54 -5.08
N ARG A 34 -10.56 -3.78 -4.59
CA ARG A 34 -10.04 -4.07 -3.25
C ARG A 34 -8.66 -4.70 -3.31
N ILE A 35 -7.82 -4.37 -2.35
CA ILE A 35 -6.55 -5.06 -2.09
C ILE A 35 -6.53 -5.53 -0.64
N LYS A 36 -6.24 -6.81 -0.44
CA LYS A 36 -5.93 -7.35 0.87
C LYS A 36 -4.41 -7.34 1.02
N ILE A 37 -3.93 -6.80 2.13
CA ILE A 37 -2.50 -6.75 2.48
C ILE A 37 -2.32 -7.44 3.82
N GLU A 38 -1.38 -8.39 3.83
CA GLU A 38 -1.04 -9.21 4.99
C GLU A 38 0.43 -8.99 5.32
N THR A 39 0.69 -8.55 6.54
CA THR A 39 2.03 -8.42 7.13
C THR A 39 2.10 -9.26 8.40
N PRO A 40 3.28 -9.50 8.99
CA PRO A 40 3.40 -10.21 10.27
C PRO A 40 2.62 -9.57 11.42
N PHE A 41 2.28 -8.27 11.32
CA PHE A 41 1.65 -7.51 12.39
C PHE A 41 0.15 -7.26 12.16
N ALA A 42 -0.32 -7.27 10.90
CA ALA A 42 -1.70 -6.93 10.57
C ALA A 42 -2.15 -7.52 9.23
N THR A 43 -3.47 -7.73 9.13
CA THR A 43 -4.17 -8.05 7.87
C THR A 43 -5.26 -7.02 7.64
N THR A 44 -5.19 -6.30 6.53
CA THR A 44 -6.13 -5.21 6.22
C THR A 44 -6.63 -5.29 4.79
N VAL A 45 -7.90 -4.95 4.57
CA VAL A 45 -8.51 -4.80 3.25
C VAL A 45 -8.75 -3.33 2.97
N TYR A 46 -8.18 -2.85 1.86
CA TYR A 46 -8.32 -1.47 1.40
C TYR A 46 -9.14 -1.41 0.12
N LEU A 47 -9.92 -0.34 -0.03
CA LEU A 47 -10.36 0.15 -1.34
C LEU A 47 -9.19 0.86 -2.02
N VAL A 48 -9.02 0.57 -3.31
CA VAL A 48 -7.91 1.07 -4.14
C VAL A 48 -8.44 2.13 -5.08
N THR A 49 -7.78 3.29 -5.09
CA THR A 49 -7.90 4.27 -6.16
C THR A 49 -6.51 4.52 -6.73
N LEU A 50 -6.37 4.38 -8.05
CA LEU A 50 -5.12 4.62 -8.76
C LEU A 50 -5.36 5.69 -9.83
N SER A 51 -4.59 6.78 -9.80
CA SER A 51 -4.66 7.83 -10.81
C SER A 51 -3.26 8.36 -11.12
N ASN A 52 -2.79 8.15 -12.35
CA ASN A 52 -1.45 8.54 -12.81
C ASN A 52 -0.35 8.01 -11.87
N ASP A 53 0.37 8.93 -11.21
CA ASP A 53 1.45 8.64 -10.26
C ASP A 53 0.93 8.58 -8.80
N GLN A 54 -0.39 8.57 -8.56
CA GLN A 54 -0.98 8.50 -7.22
C GLN A 54 -1.71 7.18 -6.98
N LEU A 55 -1.47 6.61 -5.80
CA LEU A 55 -2.19 5.46 -5.25
C LEU A 55 -2.79 5.85 -3.90
N VAL A 56 -4.07 5.55 -3.72
CA VAL A 56 -4.79 5.74 -2.47
C VAL A 56 -5.30 4.39 -1.99
N LEU A 57 -4.98 4.04 -0.75
CA LEU A 57 -5.51 2.88 -0.04
C LEU A 57 -6.40 3.36 1.11
N GLN A 58 -7.70 3.11 0.99
CA GLN A 58 -8.69 3.52 1.99
C GLN A 58 -9.19 2.31 2.77
N GLU A 59 -8.99 2.29 4.09
CA GLU A 59 -9.60 1.28 4.95
C GLU A 59 -11.12 1.50 4.97
N MET A 60 -11.89 0.42 4.97
CA MET A 60 -13.37 0.48 5.02
C MET A 60 -13.83 1.22 6.29
N GLY A 61 -14.21 2.49 6.15
CA GLY A 61 -14.62 3.36 7.27
C GLY A 61 -13.48 3.88 8.14
N GLY A 62 -12.23 3.74 7.70
CA GLY A 62 -11.04 4.02 8.51
C GLY A 62 -10.08 5.03 7.89
N SER A 63 -8.80 4.80 8.17
CA SER A 63 -7.72 5.67 7.73
C SER A 63 -7.43 5.54 6.23
N ARG A 64 -6.79 6.58 5.67
CA ARG A 64 -6.37 6.64 4.26
C ARG A 64 -4.86 6.73 4.19
N LEU A 65 -4.26 5.91 3.34
CA LEU A 65 -2.86 5.99 2.97
C LEU A 65 -2.75 6.54 1.54
N GLU A 66 -1.89 7.53 1.36
CA GLU A 66 -1.63 8.18 0.08
C GLU A 66 -0.19 7.98 -0.33
N PHE A 67 0.00 7.49 -1.54
CA PHE A 67 1.30 7.18 -2.09
C PHE A 67 1.49 7.93 -3.40
N THR A 68 2.71 8.41 -3.59
CA THR A 68 3.19 8.86 -4.90
C THR A 68 4.14 7.81 -5.44
N ARG A 69 4.00 7.47 -6.71
CA ARG A 69 4.87 6.53 -7.40
C ARG A 69 6.31 7.04 -7.38
N VAL A 70 7.21 6.22 -6.86
CA VAL A 70 8.65 6.44 -7.01
C VAL A 70 9.07 5.99 -8.41
N ARG A 71 9.86 6.82 -9.10
CA ARG A 71 10.35 6.56 -10.47
C ARG A 71 11.68 5.83 -10.46
#